data_AF-A0AAN6WKH4-F1
#
_entry.id   AF-A0AAN6WKH4-F1
#
_cell.length_a   1.000
_cell.length_b   1.000
_cell.length_c   1.000
_cell.angle_alpha   90.00
_cell.angle_beta   90.00
_cell.angle_gamma   90.00
#
_symmetry.space_group_name_H-M   'P 1'
#
loop_
_entity.id
_entity.type
_entity.pdbx_description
1 polymer ?
#
loop_
_entity_poly.entity_id
_entity_poly.type
_entity_poly.pdbx_seq_one_letter_code
_entity_poly.pdbx_strand_id
1 'polypeptide(L)'
;IVIATDSECVVYGVTAWLRNWAARDWRTSGRTRVQNRDLWEKLSERMGMLAENGCEVSFWRILRVWNVEADQAANVAAERAGSVAGYMETDGVLV
;
A
#
# COMPACT_ATOMS: atom_id res chain seq x y z
N ILE A 1 -3.45 7.81 12.15
CA ILE A 1 -2.51 6.67 12.03
C ILE A 1 -1.34 7.09 11.16
N VAL A 2 -0.11 6.76 11.53
CA VAL A 2 1.09 6.97 10.70
C VAL A 2 1.64 5.61 10.28
N ILE A 3 1.81 5.41 8.97
CA ILE A 3 2.43 4.23 8.38
C ILE A 3 3.84 4.61 7.93
N ALA A 4 4.84 4.08 8.64
CA ALA A 4 6.23 4.23 8.26
C ALA A 4 6.61 3.10 7.29
N THR A 5 7.22 3.43 6.14
CA THR A 5 7.66 2.44 5.15
C THR A 5 8.90 2.93 4.41
N ASP A 6 9.80 2.01 4.03
CA ASP A 6 10.92 2.32 3.13
C ASP A 6 10.51 2.21 1.64
N SER A 7 9.27 1.82 1.36
CA SER A 7 8.76 1.64 -0.01
C SER A 7 8.52 2.98 -0.69
N GLU A 8 9.48 3.35 -1.55
CA GLU A 8 9.42 4.55 -2.37
C GLU A 8 8.16 4.58 -3.24
N CYS A 9 7.80 3.44 -3.84
CA CYS A 9 6.60 3.31 -4.67
C CYS A 9 5.31 3.59 -3.90
N VAL A 10 5.19 3.14 -2.65
CA VAL A 10 3.98 3.37 -1.83
C VAL A 10 3.87 4.84 -1.48
N VAL A 11 4.95 5.44 -0.99
CA VAL A 11 4.94 6.85 -0.58
C VAL A 11 4.59 7.76 -1.76
N TYR A 12 5.30 7.66 -2.89
CA TYR A 12 4.98 8.46 -4.07
C TYR A 12 3.62 8.10 -4.68
N GLY A 13 3.24 6.83 -4.62
CA GLY A 13 1.97 6.36 -5.12
C GLY A 13 0.80 7.03 -4.42
N VAL A 14 0.79 7.02 -3.08
CA VAL A 14 -0.26 7.64 -2.27
C VAL A 14 -0.24 9.17 -2.41
N THR A 15 0.93 9.82 -2.42
CA THR A 15 1.00 11.29 -2.39
C THR A 15 0.81 11.95 -3.76
N ALA A 16 1.21 11.30 -4.85
CA ALA A 16 1.27 11.92 -6.17
C ALA A 16 0.49 11.16 -7.25
N TRP A 17 0.60 9.83 -7.30
CA TRP A 17 0.07 9.08 -8.42
C TRP A 17 -1.42 8.78 -8.31
N LEU A 18 -1.90 8.43 -7.12
CA LEU A 18 -3.27 8.00 -6.89
C LEU A 18 -4.30 9.00 -7.43
N ARG A 19 -4.12 10.29 -7.08
CA ARG A 19 -4.99 11.38 -7.55
C ARG A 19 -4.95 11.54 -9.07
N ASN A 20 -3.76 11.42 -9.66
CA ASN A 20 -3.57 11.55 -11.10
C ASN A 20 -4.12 10.35 -11.87
N TRP A 21 -3.99 9.14 -11.34
CA TRP A 21 -4.53 7.92 -11.94
C TRP A 21 -6.05 7.91 -11.90
N ALA A 22 -6.65 8.27 -10.75
CA ALA A 22 -8.10 8.41 -10.64
C ALA A 22 -8.65 9.42 -11.66
N ALA A 23 -7.99 10.56 -11.82
CA ALA A 23 -8.37 11.59 -12.79
C ALA A 23 -8.19 11.16 -14.27
N ARG A 24 -7.37 10.15 -14.54
CA ARG A 24 -7.05 9.66 -15.90
C ARG A 24 -7.62 8.27 -16.17
N ASP A 25 -8.68 7.87 -15.47
CA ASP A 25 -9.33 6.57 -15.60
C ASP A 25 -8.32 5.39 -15.51
N TRP A 26 -7.37 5.51 -14.58
CA TRP A 26 -6.32 4.52 -14.30
C TRP A 26 -5.44 4.15 -15.50
N ARG A 27 -5.10 5.16 -16.31
CA ARG A 27 -4.17 5.02 -17.42
C ARG A 27 -2.83 5.71 -17.14
N THR A 28 -1.75 5.05 -17.50
CA THR A 28 -0.40 5.61 -17.47
C THR A 28 -0.24 6.67 -18.58
N SER A 29 0.87 7.42 -18.55
CA SER A 29 1.24 8.33 -19.64
C SER A 29 1.36 7.62 -20.99
N GLY A 30 1.79 6.35 -20.99
CA GLY A 30 1.83 5.48 -22.16
C GLY A 30 0.47 4.91 -22.59
N ARG A 31 -0.64 5.38 -22.00
CA ARG A 31 -2.02 4.92 -22.24
C ARG A 31 -2.27 3.44 -21.93
N THR A 32 -1.38 2.81 -21.18
CA THR A 32 -1.57 1.45 -20.66
C THR A 32 -2.31 1.49 -19.33
N ARG A 33 -2.87 0.35 -18.91
CA ARG A 33 -3.48 0.22 -17.57
C ARG A 33 -2.39 0.34 -16.50
N VAL A 34 -2.72 1.03 -15.40
CA VAL A 34 -1.88 1.06 -14.21
C VAL A 34 -1.81 -0.34 -13.60
N GLN A 35 -0.59 -0.80 -13.29
CA GLN A 35 -0.39 -2.10 -12.64
C GLN A 35 -0.93 -2.05 -11.20
N ASN A 36 -1.47 -3.18 -10.73
CA ASN A 36 -2.03 -3.34 -9.39
C ASN A 36 -3.11 -2.30 -9.04
N ARG A 37 -3.87 -1.84 -10.05
CA ARG A 37 -4.98 -0.88 -9.90
C ARG A 37 -5.93 -1.29 -8.78
N ASP A 38 -6.27 -2.57 -8.73
CA ASP A 38 -7.17 -3.15 -7.72
C ASP A 38 -6.66 -2.95 -6.29
N LEU A 39 -5.35 -3.11 -6.05
CA LEU A 39 -4.74 -2.86 -4.75
C LEU A 39 -4.75 -1.36 -4.39
N TRP A 40 -4.50 -0.49 -5.37
CA TRP A 40 -4.55 0.96 -5.17
C TRP A 40 -5.96 1.47 -4.91
N GLU A 41 -6.97 0.94 -5.61
CA GLU A 41 -8.38 1.25 -5.37
C GLU A 41 -8.79 0.84 -3.95
N LYS A 42 -8.47 -0.40 -3.53
CA LYS A 42 -8.72 -0.88 -2.17
C LYS A 42 -8.04 -0.03 -1.10
N LEU A 43 -6.77 0.33 -1.31
CA LEU A 43 -6.04 1.20 -0.39
C LEU A 43 -6.73 2.56 -0.27
N SER A 44 -7.11 3.16 -1.40
CA SER A 44 -7.82 4.44 -1.44
C SER A 44 -9.14 4.38 -0.68
N GLU A 45 -9.91 3.33 -0.90
CA GLU A 45 -11.21 3.10 -0.26
C GLU A 45 -11.05 2.96 1.26
N ARG A 46 -10.12 2.11 1.72
CA ARG A 46 -9.86 1.92 3.15
C ARG A 46 -9.41 3.20 3.83
N MET A 47 -8.55 4.00 3.19
CA MET A 47 -8.16 5.31 3.72
C MET A 47 -9.34 6.27 3.81
N GLY A 48 -10.22 6.29 2.80
CA GLY A 48 -11.44 7.10 2.81
C GLY A 48 -12.38 6.72 3.96
N MET A 49 -12.64 5.43 4.13
CA MET A 49 -13.44 4.90 5.25
C MET A 49 -12.84 5.29 6.60
N LEU A 50 -11.53 5.18 6.79
CA LEU A 50 -10.88 5.58 8.03
C LEU A 50 -11.01 7.09 8.28
N ALA A 51 -10.83 7.91 7.23
CA ALA A 51 -10.95 9.35 7.32
C ALA A 51 -12.38 9.80 7.65
N GLU A 52 -13.40 9.16 7.06
CA GLU A 52 -14.82 9.39 7.40
C GLU A 52 -15.13 9.06 8.87
N ASN A 53 -14.42 8.07 9.42
CA ASN A 53 -14.46 7.72 10.84
C ASN A 53 -13.52 8.58 11.72
N GLY A 54 -12.99 9.70 11.20
CA GLY A 54 -12.14 10.63 11.93
C GLY A 54 -10.69 10.15 12.12
N CYS A 55 -10.27 9.08 11.43
CA CYS A 55 -8.92 8.56 11.48
C CYS A 55 -8.16 8.87 10.19
N GLU A 56 -7.40 9.96 10.19
CA GLU A 56 -6.50 10.30 9.09
C GLU A 56 -5.30 9.33 9.03
N VAL A 57 -4.93 8.89 7.83
CA VAL A 57 -3.77 8.01 7.58
C VAL A 57 -2.69 8.79 6.85
N SER A 58 -1.47 8.81 7.39
CA SER A 58 -0.32 9.47 6.78
C SER A 58 0.80 8.46 6.52
N PHE A 59 1.55 8.65 5.42
CA PHE A 59 2.68 7.78 5.04
C PHE A 59 3.99 8.51 5.18
N TRP A 60 4.94 7.92 5.90
CA TRP A 60 6.26 8.50 6.15
C TRP A 60 7.34 7.59 5.58
N ARG A 61 8.18 8.15 4.69
CA ARG A 61 9.32 7.42 4.15
C ARG A 61 10.43 7.32 5.19
N ILE A 62 10.80 6.09 5.55
CA ILE A 62 11.92 5.81 6.46
C ILE A 62 13.09 5.18 5.72
N LEU A 63 14.26 5.19 6.35
CA LEU A 63 15.42 4.45 5.83
C LEU A 63 15.21 2.95 6.03
N ARG A 64 15.69 2.14 5.08
CA ARG A 64 15.58 0.68 5.14
C ARG A 64 16.11 0.07 6.44
N VAL A 65 17.17 0.65 7.01
CA VAL A 65 17.74 0.20 8.30
C VAL A 65 16.74 0.29 9.46
N TRP A 66 15.69 1.11 9.35
CA TRP A 66 14.61 1.20 10.34
C TRP A 66 13.42 0.30 10.02
N ASN A 67 13.36 -0.33 8.84
CA ASN A 67 12.27 -1.21 8.41
C ASN A 67 12.60 -2.71 8.55
N VAL A 68 13.70 -3.05 9.23
CA VAL A 68 14.25 -4.43 9.28
C VAL A 68 13.25 -5.43 9.83
N GLU A 69 12.50 -5.08 10.88
CA GLU A 69 11.52 -5.96 11.50
C GLU A 69 10.35 -6.27 10.55
N ALA A 70 9.83 -5.23 9.86
CA ALA A 70 8.76 -5.38 8.89
C ALA A 70 9.24 -6.20 7.66
N ASP A 71 10.45 -5.97 7.19
CA ASP A 71 11.07 -6.74 6.10
C ASP A 71 11.20 -8.22 6.48
N GLN A 72 11.68 -8.51 7.70
CA GLN A 72 11.79 -9.88 8.20
C GLN A 72 10.42 -10.56 8.31
N ALA A 73 9.43 -9.87 8.88
CA ALA A 73 8.07 -10.41 9.00
C ALA A 73 7.45 -10.71 7.62
N ALA A 74 7.63 -9.82 6.64
CA ALA A 74 7.16 -10.01 5.28
C ALA A 74 7.83 -11.22 4.60
N ASN A 75 9.14 -11.39 4.76
CA ASN A 75 9.86 -12.55 4.22
C ASN A 75 9.38 -13.86 4.84
N VAL A 76 9.23 -13.90 6.16
CA VAL A 76 8.71 -15.09 6.86
C VAL A 76 7.29 -15.42 6.39
N ALA A 77 6.44 -14.41 6.20
CA ALA A 77 5.08 -14.61 5.68
C ALA A 77 5.09 -15.15 4.25
N ALA A 78 5.96 -14.60 3.38
CA ALA A 78 6.10 -15.06 2.00
C ALA A 78 6.59 -16.51 1.91
N GLU A 79 7.54 -16.90 2.76
CA GLU A 79 8.03 -18.29 2.87
C GLU A 79 6.94 -19.24 3.35
N ARG A 80 6.16 -18.83 4.38
CA ARG A 80 5.04 -19.62 4.91
C ARG A 80 3.89 -19.77 3.91
N ALA A 81 3.67 -18.76 3.07
CA ALA A 81 2.60 -18.75 2.08
C ALA A 81 2.89 -19.60 0.81
N GLY A 82 4.09 -20.19 0.68
CA GLY A 82 4.46 -21.20 -0.32
C GLY A 82 3.71 -21.16 -1.66
N SER A 83 4.19 -20.38 -2.63
CA SER A 83 3.70 -20.30 -4.03
C SER A 83 2.18 -20.10 -4.26
N VAL A 84 1.40 -19.76 -3.23
CA VAL A 84 -0.01 -19.39 -3.45
C VAL A 84 0.00 -18.00 -4.07
N ALA A 85 -0.20 -17.94 -5.40
CA ALA A 85 -0.22 -16.73 -6.22
C ALA A 85 -1.47 -15.84 -5.98
N GLY A 86 -2.03 -15.87 -4.77
CA GLY A 86 -3.25 -15.16 -4.40
C GLY A 86 -3.03 -14.29 -3.18
N TYR A 87 -3.52 -13.05 -3.25
CA TYR A 87 -3.64 -12.15 -2.10
C TYR A 87 -4.43 -12.83 -0.98
N MET A 88 -3.85 -12.89 0.22
CA MET A 88 -4.50 -13.40 1.42
C MET A 88 -4.78 -12.20 2.33
N GLU A 89 -6.05 -11.90 2.59
CA GLU A 89 -6.44 -10.84 3.53
C GLU A 89 -6.06 -11.31 4.94
N THR A 90 -5.03 -10.73 5.52
CA THR A 90 -4.64 -11.00 6.90
C THR A 90 -5.18 -9.88 7.77
N ASP A 91 -6.30 -10.13 8.45
CA ASP A 91 -6.76 -9.30 9.55
C ASP A 91 -5.78 -9.46 10.72
N GLY A 92 -4.75 -8.60 10.74
CA GLY A 92 -3.82 -8.50 11.85
C GLY A 92 -4.37 -7.57 12.92
N VAL A 93 -4.71 -8.12 14.09
CA VAL A 93 -4.95 -7.34 15.30
C VAL A 93 -3.59 -7.04 15.93
N LEU A 94 -3.21 -5.75 15.99
CA LEU A 94 -2.16 -5.29 16.90
C LEU A 94 -2.73 -5.39 18.32
N VAL A 95 -2.23 -6.35 19.11
CA VAL A 95 -2.49 -6.46 20.56
C VAL A 95 -1.39 -5.73 21.31
#